data_AF-A0A9D1M4H3-F1
#
_entry.id   AF-A0A9D1M4H3-F1
#
_cell.length_a   1.000
_cell.length_b   1.000
_cell.length_c   1.000
_cell.angle_alpha   90.00
_cell.angle_beta   90.00
_cell.angle_gamma   90.00
#
_symmetry.space_group_name_H-M   'P 1'
#
loop_
_entity.id
_entity.type
_entity.pdbx_description
1 polymer ?
#
loop_
_entity_poly.entity_id
_entity_poly.type
_entity_poly.pdbx_seq_one_letter_code
_entity_poly.pdbx_strand_id
1 'polypeptide(L)'
;MKTIGSFMSALSAVFLGAADACASLSDGRLSSVTSLIDTSQNQAFESQPPAQGLLTADLEPVHSFKLASVQFITGGGNLTFNTPEFPDTSTDNCKRFGYTLTSCSAGNPALFCPYNDKYFKECCDSRYQYDKKDCAYPSTVSGDSCGGKFMCYCDRSLYPAESCAEPMVPSSDVCVESGKKYYSGCVCPANYTESCTEANTEGRGTGCTFNGETKYTGCQCKAGYNLTCDELGPVTPGDYCLSGGVKYYNSCKTCENKCTLDECPAGVNCTLEDCSGKYCAVGCAVGSYDLDNYWCGGALRCWVKP
;
A
#
# COMPACT_ATOMS: atom_id res chain seq x y z
N MET A 1 44.58 -23.27 -16.62
CA MET A 1 43.65 -23.78 -17.64
C MET A 1 42.33 -23.04 -17.50
N LYS A 2 41.79 -22.48 -18.59
CA LYS A 2 40.45 -21.88 -18.65
C LYS A 2 39.61 -22.75 -19.59
N THR A 3 38.36 -23.00 -19.24
CA THR A 3 37.39 -23.59 -20.18
C THR A 3 36.09 -22.81 -20.08
N ILE A 4 35.77 -22.12 -21.17
CA ILE A 4 34.53 -21.35 -21.36
C ILE A 4 33.57 -22.29 -22.12
N GLY A 5 32.34 -22.46 -21.63
CA GLY A 5 31.29 -23.21 -22.30
C GLY A 5 30.22 -22.26 -22.82
N SER A 6 30.31 -21.86 -24.09
CA SER A 6 29.35 -20.94 -24.71
C SER A 6 28.06 -21.64 -25.14
N PHE A 7 26.97 -20.88 -25.12
CA PHE A 7 25.70 -21.21 -25.75
C PHE A 7 25.87 -21.38 -27.27
N MET A 8 25.19 -22.37 -27.86
CA MET A 8 24.96 -22.46 -29.30
C MET A 8 23.54 -22.97 -29.58
N SER A 9 22.82 -22.25 -30.43
CA SER A 9 21.47 -22.61 -30.89
C SER A 9 21.51 -23.70 -31.96
N ALA A 10 20.52 -24.58 -31.98
CA ALA A 10 20.13 -25.34 -33.16
C ALA A 10 18.62 -25.63 -33.10
N LEU A 11 17.84 -25.08 -34.03
CA LEU A 11 16.41 -25.32 -34.16
C LEU A 11 16.05 -25.39 -35.66
N SER A 12 15.72 -26.60 -36.11
CA SER A 12 15.32 -27.00 -37.47
C SER A 12 14.94 -28.48 -37.42
N ALA A 13 13.93 -29.04 -38.11
CA ALA A 13 12.89 -28.47 -38.97
C ALA A 13 11.64 -29.41 -38.90
N VAL A 14 10.39 -28.90 -38.94
CA VAL A 14 9.44 -28.91 -40.09
C VAL A 14 9.11 -30.34 -40.61
N PHE A 15 7.87 -30.83 -40.56
CA PHE A 15 6.73 -30.70 -41.52
C PHE A 15 5.49 -31.42 -40.88
N LEU A 16 4.21 -31.38 -41.30
CA LEU A 16 3.44 -30.62 -42.32
C LEU A 16 1.95 -30.64 -41.92
N GLY A 17 1.18 -29.63 -42.34
CA GLY A 17 -0.26 -29.54 -42.11
C GLY A 17 -0.88 -28.29 -42.77
N ALA A 18 -0.85 -28.25 -44.10
CA ALA A 18 -1.55 -27.25 -44.94
C ALA A 18 -3.09 -27.42 -44.82
N ALA A 19 -4.00 -26.54 -45.22
CA ALA A 19 -4.06 -25.22 -45.88
C ALA A 19 -5.56 -24.79 -45.84
N ASP A 20 -6.05 -23.58 -46.13
CA ASP A 20 -5.48 -22.27 -46.44
C ASP A 20 -6.57 -21.17 -46.26
N ALA A 21 -6.14 -19.90 -46.13
CA ALA A 21 -6.74 -18.64 -46.64
C ALA A 21 -8.28 -18.37 -46.54
N CYS A 22 -8.81 -17.26 -45.97
CA CYS A 22 -8.54 -15.81 -46.14
C CYS A 22 -8.78 -15.28 -47.59
N ALA A 23 -9.25 -14.06 -47.87
CA ALA A 23 -9.95 -12.99 -47.14
C ALA A 23 -10.32 -11.86 -48.15
N SER A 24 -11.27 -10.96 -47.83
CA SER A 24 -11.47 -9.63 -48.46
C SER A 24 -11.92 -9.62 -49.97
N LEU A 25 -12.44 -8.55 -50.61
CA LEU A 25 -12.79 -7.15 -50.24
C LEU A 25 -13.73 -6.55 -51.33
N SER A 26 -14.63 -5.60 -50.99
CA SER A 26 -15.29 -4.56 -51.85
C SER A 26 -16.13 -4.99 -53.09
N ASP A 27 -17.21 -4.30 -53.53
CA ASP A 27 -18.01 -3.15 -53.05
C ASP A 27 -19.43 -3.28 -53.67
N GLY A 28 -20.52 -2.56 -53.32
CA GLY A 28 -20.76 -1.57 -52.27
C GLY A 28 -21.97 -0.66 -52.59
N ARG A 29 -22.32 0.22 -51.63
CA ARG A 29 -23.43 1.23 -51.64
C ARG A 29 -24.88 0.65 -51.64
N LEU A 30 -25.88 1.28 -51.01
CA LEU A 30 -26.02 2.67 -50.53
C LEU A 30 -26.99 2.79 -49.32
N SER A 31 -26.70 3.67 -48.34
CA SER A 31 -27.62 4.25 -47.32
C SER A 31 -28.29 3.29 -46.30
N SER A 32 -28.61 3.67 -45.05
CA SER A 32 -28.65 4.98 -44.37
C SER A 32 -28.39 4.85 -42.84
N VAL A 33 -28.31 5.97 -42.13
CA VAL A 33 -27.74 6.12 -40.78
C VAL A 33 -28.84 6.29 -39.70
N THR A 34 -28.52 6.02 -38.41
CA THR A 34 -28.82 6.88 -37.22
C THR A 34 -29.52 6.23 -35.99
N SER A 35 -28.89 6.47 -34.82
CA SER A 35 -29.32 6.52 -33.39
C SER A 35 -30.43 5.64 -32.76
N LEU A 36 -30.04 5.01 -31.65
CA LEU A 36 -30.54 5.22 -30.26
C LEU A 36 -31.84 6.04 -29.99
N ILE A 37 -32.60 5.57 -28.97
CA ILE A 37 -33.76 6.20 -28.28
C ILE A 37 -35.06 6.11 -29.14
N ASP A 38 -36.25 5.74 -28.65
CA ASP A 38 -36.83 5.84 -27.30
C ASP A 38 -37.75 4.67 -26.88
N THR A 39 -38.08 4.61 -25.59
CA THR A 39 -39.11 3.71 -25.01
C THR A 39 -40.40 4.49 -24.79
N SER A 40 -41.30 4.52 -25.78
CA SER A 40 -42.65 5.10 -25.61
C SER A 40 -43.72 4.02 -25.64
N GLN A 41 -44.17 3.58 -24.45
CA GLN A 41 -45.42 2.82 -24.36
C GLN A 41 -46.59 3.70 -24.79
N ASN A 42 -47.39 3.22 -25.76
CA ASN A 42 -48.82 3.52 -25.80
C ASN A 42 -49.57 2.29 -26.32
N GLN A 43 -50.70 1.99 -25.69
CA GLN A 43 -51.45 0.75 -25.89
C GLN A 43 -52.44 0.89 -27.05
N ALA A 44 -52.43 -0.06 -27.97
CA ALA A 44 -53.58 -0.43 -28.80
C ALA A 44 -53.39 -1.86 -29.30
N PHE A 45 -53.80 -2.85 -28.50
CA PHE A 45 -53.83 -4.25 -28.93
C PHE A 45 -55.14 -4.51 -29.68
N GLU A 46 -55.18 -4.20 -30.97
CA GLU A 46 -56.31 -4.61 -31.82
C GLU A 46 -56.25 -6.12 -32.07
N SER A 47 -57.20 -6.85 -31.50
CA SER A 47 -57.33 -8.29 -31.69
C SER A 47 -57.92 -8.60 -33.07
N GLN A 48 -57.07 -8.73 -34.09
CA GLN A 48 -57.50 -9.08 -35.44
C GLN A 48 -57.87 -10.58 -35.52
N PRO A 49 -59.11 -10.95 -35.88
CA PRO A 49 -59.51 -12.35 -35.99
C PRO A 49 -58.89 -13.02 -37.24
N PRO A 50 -58.60 -14.33 -37.20
CA PRO A 50 -57.92 -15.03 -38.28
C PRO A 50 -58.82 -15.21 -39.50
N ALA A 51 -58.53 -14.48 -40.58
CA ALA A 51 -59.15 -14.71 -41.87
C ALA A 51 -58.55 -15.96 -42.54
N GLN A 52 -59.23 -17.10 -42.44
CA GLN A 52 -59.09 -18.19 -43.42
C GLN A 52 -60.22 -18.04 -44.44
N GLY A 53 -59.85 -17.82 -45.71
CA GLY A 53 -60.75 -17.24 -46.69
C GLY A 53 -61.73 -18.21 -47.35
N LEU A 54 -62.84 -17.65 -47.83
CA LEU A 54 -63.62 -18.26 -48.91
C LEU A 54 -64.25 -17.16 -49.79
N LEU A 55 -63.77 -17.10 -51.03
CA LEU A 55 -64.42 -16.63 -52.26
C LEU A 55 -65.24 -15.32 -52.26
N THR A 56 -64.79 -14.39 -53.11
CA THR A 56 -65.60 -13.30 -53.65
C THR A 56 -66.84 -13.81 -54.38
N ALA A 57 -68.02 -13.42 -53.91
CA ALA A 57 -69.26 -13.41 -54.69
C ALA A 57 -70.12 -12.23 -54.20
N ASP A 58 -70.61 -11.40 -55.13
CA ASP A 58 -71.49 -10.28 -54.83
C ASP A 58 -72.80 -10.74 -54.20
N LEU A 59 -72.98 -10.45 -52.91
CA LEU A 59 -74.26 -10.51 -52.21
C LEU A 59 -74.40 -9.27 -51.34
N GLU A 60 -75.57 -8.64 -51.42
CA GLU A 60 -75.89 -7.38 -50.75
C GLU A 60 -75.73 -7.47 -49.22
N PRO A 61 -75.44 -6.34 -48.53
CA PRO A 61 -75.35 -6.31 -47.07
C PRO A 61 -76.75 -6.41 -46.42
N VAL A 62 -77.35 -7.61 -46.44
CA VAL A 62 -78.66 -7.91 -45.82
C VAL A 62 -78.54 -8.09 -44.29
N HIS A 63 -77.99 -7.10 -43.60
CA HIS A 63 -78.18 -6.91 -42.15
C HIS A 63 -78.09 -5.43 -41.77
N SER A 64 -79.25 -4.84 -41.48
CA SER A 64 -79.33 -3.50 -40.90
C SER A 64 -78.90 -3.52 -39.44
N PHE A 65 -77.63 -3.22 -39.17
CA PHE A 65 -77.18 -2.94 -37.80
C PHE A 65 -77.82 -1.65 -37.28
N LYS A 66 -78.65 -1.76 -36.23
CA LYS A 66 -79.19 -0.60 -35.52
C LYS A 66 -78.07 0.09 -34.73
N LEU A 67 -77.61 1.23 -35.22
CA LEU A 67 -76.83 2.16 -34.42
C LEU A 67 -77.74 2.75 -33.33
N ALA A 68 -77.32 2.64 -32.07
CA ALA A 68 -78.00 3.30 -30.96
C ALA A 68 -77.60 4.78 -30.94
N SER A 69 -78.57 5.68 -31.08
CA SER A 69 -78.34 7.11 -30.89
C SER A 69 -78.17 7.41 -29.40
N VAL A 70 -76.95 7.67 -28.95
CA VAL A 70 -76.68 8.13 -27.59
C VAL A 70 -77.08 9.61 -27.49
N GLN A 71 -78.29 9.86 -27.02
CA GLN A 71 -78.71 11.22 -26.65
C GLN A 71 -78.10 11.56 -25.29
N PHE A 72 -77.02 12.35 -25.28
CA PHE A 72 -76.53 12.94 -24.02
C PHE A 72 -77.62 13.85 -23.44
N ILE A 73 -77.90 13.67 -22.14
CA ILE A 73 -78.89 14.50 -21.43
C ILE A 73 -78.29 15.90 -21.26
N THR A 74 -78.72 16.82 -22.13
CA THR A 74 -78.45 18.27 -22.02
C THR A 74 -79.72 19.06 -21.68
N GLY A 75 -80.73 18.39 -21.11
CA GLY A 75 -81.83 19.07 -20.44
C GLY A 75 -81.33 19.78 -19.19
N GLY A 76 -81.73 21.04 -18.98
CA GLY A 76 -81.19 21.96 -17.96
C GLY A 76 -81.43 21.61 -16.49
N GLY A 77 -81.64 20.33 -16.15
CA GLY A 77 -81.44 19.82 -14.80
C GLY A 77 -79.97 19.49 -14.62
N ASN A 78 -79.32 20.10 -13.62
CA ASN A 78 -77.89 19.91 -13.37
C ASN A 78 -77.61 18.44 -12.99
N LEU A 79 -76.90 17.70 -13.84
CA LEU A 79 -76.48 16.33 -13.54
C LEU A 79 -75.34 16.38 -12.52
N THR A 80 -75.69 16.40 -11.24
CA THR A 80 -74.75 16.06 -10.16
C THR A 80 -74.40 14.58 -10.28
N PHE A 81 -73.35 14.29 -11.05
CA PHE A 81 -72.55 13.11 -10.83
C PHE A 81 -71.96 13.25 -9.43
N ASN A 82 -72.61 12.65 -8.43
CA ASN A 82 -71.96 12.36 -7.16
C ASN A 82 -70.75 11.50 -7.52
N THR A 83 -69.57 12.13 -7.52
CA THR A 83 -68.32 11.44 -7.80
C THR A 83 -68.24 10.28 -6.82
N PRO A 84 -68.14 9.02 -7.28
CA PRO A 84 -67.91 7.93 -6.35
C PRO A 84 -66.62 8.26 -5.62
N GLU A 85 -66.73 8.55 -4.33
CA GLU A 85 -65.56 8.76 -3.49
C GLU A 85 -64.91 7.39 -3.35
N PHE A 86 -63.91 7.11 -4.20
CA PHE A 86 -63.11 5.91 -4.11
C PHE A 86 -62.19 6.09 -2.90
N PRO A 87 -62.45 5.44 -1.75
CA PRO A 87 -61.65 5.68 -0.56
C PRO A 87 -60.21 5.21 -0.83
N ASP A 88 -59.23 6.03 -0.45
CA ASP A 88 -57.83 5.61 -0.52
C ASP A 88 -57.56 4.50 0.50
N THR A 89 -57.60 3.25 0.01
CA THR A 89 -57.31 2.06 0.82
C THR A 89 -55.81 1.80 0.98
N SER A 90 -54.91 2.66 0.46
CA SER A 90 -53.46 2.47 0.51
C SER A 90 -52.96 2.19 1.93
N THR A 91 -53.38 3.01 2.90
CA THR A 91 -53.02 2.92 4.31
C THR A 91 -53.50 1.60 4.94
N ASP A 92 -54.74 1.20 4.66
CA ASP A 92 -55.32 -0.01 5.25
C ASP A 92 -54.72 -1.28 4.62
N ASN A 93 -54.42 -1.26 3.32
CA ASN A 93 -53.65 -2.30 2.66
C ASN A 93 -52.25 -2.44 3.29
N CYS A 94 -51.54 -1.33 3.51
CA CYS A 94 -50.23 -1.34 4.18
C CYS A 94 -50.31 -1.95 5.59
N LYS A 95 -51.23 -1.47 6.43
CA LYS A 95 -51.43 -2.02 7.79
C LYS A 95 -51.81 -3.51 7.76
N ARG A 96 -52.71 -3.91 6.86
CA ARG A 96 -53.15 -5.31 6.67
C ARG A 96 -52.01 -6.24 6.27
N PHE A 97 -51.06 -5.76 5.47
CA PHE A 97 -49.85 -6.51 5.11
C PHE A 97 -48.70 -6.35 6.12
N GLY A 98 -48.93 -5.71 7.27
CA GLY A 98 -47.98 -5.59 8.39
C GLY A 98 -47.00 -4.41 8.30
N TYR A 99 -47.18 -3.49 7.36
CA TYR A 99 -46.40 -2.24 7.29
C TYR A 99 -47.00 -1.23 8.27
N THR A 100 -46.46 -1.20 9.49
CA THR A 100 -47.00 -0.41 10.62
C THR A 100 -46.08 0.72 11.06
N LEU A 101 -44.80 0.68 10.67
CA LEU A 101 -43.83 1.72 11.01
C LEU A 101 -43.97 2.90 10.05
N THR A 102 -43.80 4.11 10.59
CA THR A 102 -43.83 5.39 9.83
C THR A 102 -42.63 6.29 10.15
N SER A 103 -41.80 5.91 11.12
CA SER A 103 -40.57 6.61 11.50
C SER A 103 -39.61 5.66 12.22
N CYS A 104 -38.30 5.83 12.02
CA CYS A 104 -37.26 5.14 12.79
C CYS A 104 -36.72 6.05 13.89
N SER A 105 -36.45 5.50 15.08
CA SER A 105 -35.79 6.23 16.17
C SER A 105 -34.30 6.45 15.90
N ALA A 106 -33.68 5.55 15.13
CA ALA A 106 -32.34 5.67 14.58
C ALA A 106 -32.26 4.87 13.26
N GLY A 107 -31.34 5.27 12.37
CA GLY A 107 -31.10 4.56 11.12
C GLY A 107 -32.12 4.83 10.01
N ASN A 108 -32.15 3.95 9.01
CA ASN A 108 -32.88 4.11 7.75
C ASN A 108 -34.12 3.19 7.69
N PRO A 109 -35.29 3.68 7.26
CA PRO A 109 -36.46 2.83 7.01
C PRO A 109 -36.23 1.85 5.85
N ALA A 110 -36.79 0.65 5.99
CA ALA A 110 -36.61 -0.47 5.06
C ALA A 110 -37.88 -1.30 4.89
N LEU A 111 -37.97 -1.99 3.74
CA LEU A 111 -39.14 -2.75 3.31
C LEU A 111 -40.41 -1.87 3.31
N PHE A 112 -40.42 -0.89 2.41
CA PHE A 112 -41.55 0.01 2.18
C PHE A 112 -42.78 -0.71 1.62
N CYS A 113 -43.96 -0.20 1.96
CA CYS A 113 -45.23 -0.69 1.44
C CYS A 113 -45.44 -0.26 -0.02
N PRO A 114 -45.71 -1.18 -0.97
CA PRO A 114 -45.92 -0.84 -2.37
C PRO A 114 -47.09 0.12 -2.66
N TYR A 115 -48.04 0.24 -1.72
CA TYR A 115 -49.22 1.11 -1.86
C TYR A 115 -49.02 2.51 -1.25
N ASN A 116 -48.12 2.66 -0.29
CA ASN A 116 -47.88 3.93 0.42
C ASN A 116 -46.50 3.91 1.12
N ASP A 117 -45.54 4.60 0.53
CA ASP A 117 -44.13 4.64 0.97
C ASP A 117 -43.91 5.26 2.37
N LYS A 118 -44.93 5.90 2.96
CA LYS A 118 -44.88 6.35 4.37
C LYS A 118 -44.91 5.18 5.35
N TYR A 119 -45.37 4.00 4.93
CA TYR A 119 -45.45 2.80 5.76
C TYR A 119 -44.37 1.80 5.38
N PHE A 120 -43.67 1.26 6.37
CA PHE A 120 -42.61 0.27 6.18
C PHE A 120 -42.60 -0.77 7.31
N LYS A 121 -41.72 -1.78 7.21
CA LYS A 121 -41.67 -2.92 8.16
C LYS A 121 -40.45 -2.94 9.07
N GLU A 122 -39.34 -2.34 8.66
CA GLU A 122 -38.05 -2.51 9.32
C GLU A 122 -37.30 -1.18 9.42
N CYS A 123 -36.49 -1.02 10.48
CA CYS A 123 -35.53 0.07 10.62
C CYS A 123 -34.12 -0.54 10.64
N CYS A 124 -33.32 -0.21 9.64
CA CYS A 124 -31.94 -0.64 9.50
C CYS A 124 -30.98 0.35 10.15
N ASP A 125 -29.85 -0.13 10.68
CA ASP A 125 -28.73 0.76 11.03
C ASP A 125 -28.33 1.59 9.78
N SER A 126 -28.01 2.87 9.96
CA SER A 126 -27.67 3.79 8.87
C SER A 126 -26.51 3.32 7.98
N ARG A 127 -25.69 2.38 8.46
CA ARG A 127 -24.59 1.77 7.70
C ARG A 127 -25.08 0.82 6.60
N TYR A 128 -26.29 0.25 6.69
CA TYR A 128 -26.88 -0.56 5.61
C TYR A 128 -27.49 0.35 4.54
N GLN A 129 -26.65 0.84 3.64
CA GLN A 129 -27.05 1.77 2.57
C GLN A 129 -26.52 1.40 1.18
N TYR A 130 -25.63 0.41 1.09
CA TYR A 130 -24.94 0.05 -0.15
C TYR A 130 -25.57 -1.19 -0.80
N ASP A 131 -25.56 -1.27 -2.14
CA ASP A 131 -25.76 -2.56 -2.80
C ASP A 131 -24.48 -3.38 -2.73
N LYS A 132 -24.59 -4.71 -2.70
CA LYS A 132 -23.44 -5.63 -2.53
C LYS A 132 -22.30 -5.40 -3.53
N LYS A 133 -22.62 -4.93 -4.74
CA LYS A 133 -21.68 -4.61 -5.82
C LYS A 133 -20.91 -3.31 -5.64
N ASP A 134 -21.37 -2.41 -4.76
CA ASP A 134 -20.81 -1.06 -4.58
C ASP A 134 -19.77 -1.01 -3.46
N CYS A 135 -19.67 -2.05 -2.63
CA CYS A 135 -18.54 -2.25 -1.72
C CYS A 135 -17.31 -2.72 -2.52
N ALA A 136 -16.48 -1.78 -2.96
CA ALA A 136 -15.17 -2.06 -3.56
C ALA A 136 -14.07 -2.18 -2.50
N TYR A 137 -13.05 -3.01 -2.78
CA TYR A 137 -11.78 -2.99 -2.04
C TYR A 137 -11.23 -1.55 -2.03
N PRO A 138 -10.78 -1.00 -0.90
CA PRO A 138 -10.38 -1.68 0.35
C PRO A 138 -11.49 -1.97 1.37
N SER A 139 -12.76 -1.67 1.08
CA SER A 139 -13.87 -1.95 2.01
C SER A 139 -14.35 -3.41 1.92
N THR A 140 -14.73 -3.96 3.08
CA THR A 140 -15.37 -5.27 3.21
C THR A 140 -16.89 -5.11 3.26
N VAL A 141 -17.62 -5.98 2.56
CA VAL A 141 -19.08 -6.04 2.61
C VAL A 141 -19.58 -6.87 3.80
N SER A 142 -20.67 -6.48 4.44
CA SER A 142 -21.32 -7.27 5.48
C SER A 142 -21.78 -8.64 4.96
N GLY A 143 -21.73 -9.66 5.82
CA GLY A 143 -22.25 -11.00 5.49
C GLY A 143 -23.78 -11.04 5.49
N ASP A 144 -24.39 -10.16 6.26
CA ASP A 144 -25.82 -9.92 6.43
C ASP A 144 -26.29 -8.63 5.70
N SER A 145 -27.60 -8.49 5.56
CA SER A 145 -28.26 -7.39 4.86
C SER A 145 -29.54 -6.98 5.58
N CYS A 146 -29.85 -5.69 5.56
CA CYS A 146 -31.10 -5.14 6.08
C CYS A 146 -31.82 -4.37 4.96
N GLY A 147 -33.11 -4.61 4.75
CA GLY A 147 -33.85 -4.04 3.61
C GLY A 147 -33.30 -4.37 2.21
N GLY A 148 -32.43 -5.38 2.08
CA GLY A 148 -31.69 -5.69 0.85
C GLY A 148 -30.41 -4.87 0.63
N LYS A 149 -30.07 -3.94 1.54
CA LYS A 149 -28.81 -3.20 1.56
C LYS A 149 -27.79 -3.83 2.50
N PHE A 150 -26.53 -3.53 2.26
CA PHE A 150 -25.36 -4.04 2.96
C PHE A 150 -24.56 -2.88 3.58
N MET A 151 -23.71 -3.19 4.55
CA MET A 151 -22.68 -2.29 5.05
C MET A 151 -21.39 -2.48 4.25
N CYS A 152 -20.72 -1.39 3.89
CA CYS A 152 -19.30 -1.42 3.56
C CYS A 152 -18.52 -0.86 4.76
N TYR A 153 -17.54 -1.60 5.28
CA TYR A 153 -16.75 -1.22 6.45
C TYR A 153 -15.28 -1.59 6.27
N CYS A 154 -14.40 -1.01 7.08
CA CYS A 154 -12.99 -1.40 7.08
C CYS A 154 -12.78 -2.56 8.06
N ASP A 155 -12.41 -3.74 7.56
CA ASP A 155 -12.08 -4.89 8.41
C ASP A 155 -10.88 -4.55 9.29
N ARG A 156 -11.10 -4.51 10.61
CA ARG A 156 -10.07 -4.16 11.61
C ARG A 156 -8.96 -5.20 11.73
N SER A 157 -9.17 -6.40 11.19
CA SER A 157 -8.15 -7.45 11.09
C SER A 157 -7.14 -7.14 9.98
N LEU A 158 -7.59 -6.44 8.93
CA LEU A 158 -6.77 -6.03 7.78
C LEU A 158 -6.28 -4.59 7.91
N TYR A 159 -7.06 -3.71 8.54
CA TYR A 159 -6.78 -2.29 8.77
C TYR A 159 -6.85 -1.93 10.27
N PRO A 160 -5.89 -2.42 11.09
CA PRO A 160 -5.91 -2.24 12.54
C PRO A 160 -5.46 -0.85 13.02
N ALA A 161 -4.73 -0.08 12.20
CA ALA A 161 -4.09 1.17 12.65
C ALA A 161 -4.90 2.42 12.25
N GLU A 162 -5.25 3.27 13.23
CA GLU A 162 -5.74 4.63 12.97
C GLU A 162 -4.58 5.65 12.85
N SER A 163 -3.47 5.38 13.54
CA SER A 163 -2.24 6.18 13.55
C SER A 163 -1.05 5.32 13.98
N CYS A 164 0.16 5.86 13.88
CA CYS A 164 1.40 5.18 14.22
C CYS A 164 2.21 6.01 15.22
N ALA A 165 2.93 5.34 16.12
CA ALA A 165 3.89 5.99 16.99
C ALA A 165 5.18 6.30 16.21
N GLU A 166 5.74 7.49 16.42
CA GLU A 166 7.03 7.87 15.84
C GLU A 166 8.14 6.89 16.29
N PRO A 167 9.11 6.54 15.41
CA PRO A 167 9.33 7.07 14.07
C PRO A 167 8.53 6.38 12.96
N MET A 168 7.63 5.44 13.26
CA MET A 168 6.86 4.71 12.25
C MET A 168 5.78 5.61 11.62
N VAL A 169 5.49 5.36 10.34
CA VAL A 169 4.43 6.05 9.60
C VAL A 169 3.34 5.06 9.14
N PRO A 170 2.11 5.52 8.89
CA PRO A 170 1.06 4.67 8.33
C PRO A 170 1.47 4.06 6.99
N SER A 171 1.04 2.83 6.73
CA SER A 171 1.23 2.16 5.43
C SER A 171 0.49 2.91 4.30
N SER A 172 0.87 2.63 3.05
CA SER A 172 0.22 3.21 1.86
C SER A 172 -1.17 2.63 1.58
N ASP A 173 -1.47 1.45 2.11
CA ASP A 173 -2.75 0.77 1.94
C ASP A 173 -3.71 1.23 3.05
N VAL A 174 -4.78 1.90 2.63
CA VAL A 174 -5.68 2.67 3.49
C VAL A 174 -7.13 2.41 3.12
N CYS A 175 -7.92 1.95 4.09
CA CYS A 175 -9.37 1.89 4.01
C CYS A 175 -10.00 3.15 4.62
N VAL A 176 -11.14 3.58 4.05
CA VAL A 176 -11.86 4.77 4.53
C VAL A 176 -13.30 4.41 4.88
N GLU A 177 -13.68 4.65 6.13
CA GLU A 177 -15.03 4.37 6.65
C GLU A 177 -15.56 5.62 7.35
N SER A 178 -16.72 6.12 6.91
CA SER A 178 -17.35 7.33 7.47
C SER A 178 -16.41 8.55 7.54
N GLY A 179 -15.49 8.69 6.57
CA GLY A 179 -14.48 9.75 6.51
C GLY A 179 -13.23 9.53 7.38
N LYS A 180 -13.19 8.50 8.23
CA LYS A 180 -11.99 8.09 8.98
C LYS A 180 -11.11 7.19 8.14
N LYS A 181 -9.78 7.33 8.28
CA LYS A 181 -8.77 6.50 7.62
C LYS A 181 -8.29 5.41 8.57
N TYR A 182 -8.11 4.22 8.01
CA TYR A 182 -7.59 3.04 8.67
C TYR A 182 -6.53 2.41 7.79
N TYR A 183 -5.38 2.09 8.36
CA TYR A 183 -4.17 1.67 7.63
C TYR A 183 -3.87 0.20 7.92
N SER A 184 -3.34 -0.50 6.92
CA SER A 184 -3.03 -1.92 7.06
C SER A 184 -1.92 -2.22 8.08
N GLY A 185 -1.12 -1.20 8.40
CA GLY A 185 -0.20 -1.24 9.53
C GLY A 185 0.63 0.02 9.61
N CYS A 186 1.68 -0.06 10.43
CA CYS A 186 2.72 0.96 10.55
C CYS A 186 4.02 0.41 9.95
N VAL A 187 4.73 1.24 9.19
CA VAL A 187 6.00 0.87 8.54
C VAL A 187 7.09 1.89 8.88
N CYS A 188 8.35 1.49 8.73
CA CYS A 188 9.45 2.45 8.82
C CYS A 188 9.46 3.38 7.60
N PRO A 189 9.70 4.69 7.79
CA PRO A 189 9.85 5.62 6.68
C PRO A 189 10.98 5.22 5.72
N ALA A 190 10.86 5.59 4.44
CA ALA A 190 11.78 5.13 3.40
C ALA A 190 13.26 5.55 3.59
N ASN A 191 13.55 6.54 4.42
CA ASN A 191 14.92 6.96 4.78
C ASN A 191 15.55 6.13 5.91
N TYR A 192 14.83 5.17 6.49
CA TYR A 192 15.37 4.22 7.49
C TYR A 192 15.94 2.98 6.80
N THR A 193 17.11 3.13 6.18
CA THR A 193 17.78 2.09 5.39
C THR A 193 18.85 1.32 6.14
N GLU A 194 19.47 1.92 7.16
CA GLU A 194 20.75 1.44 7.70
C GLU A 194 20.59 0.46 8.87
N SER A 195 21.31 -0.66 8.79
CA SER A 195 21.45 -1.64 9.88
C SER A 195 22.87 -1.54 10.46
N CYS A 196 23.02 -0.80 11.56
CA CYS A 196 24.33 -0.48 12.14
C CYS A 196 24.88 -1.66 12.98
N THR A 197 25.41 -2.66 12.29
CA THR A 197 25.98 -3.89 12.87
C THR A 197 27.51 -3.91 12.88
N GLU A 198 28.16 -2.92 12.27
CA GLU A 198 29.62 -2.82 12.21
C GLU A 198 30.23 -2.55 13.58
N ALA A 199 31.46 -3.04 13.80
CA ALA A 199 32.19 -2.86 15.04
C ALA A 199 32.30 -1.37 15.43
N ASN A 200 32.00 -1.07 16.69
CA ASN A 200 32.04 0.28 17.26
C ASN A 200 31.16 1.32 16.56
N THR A 201 30.17 0.89 15.78
CA THR A 201 29.09 1.75 15.26
C THR A 201 27.83 1.67 16.11
N GLU A 202 26.99 2.68 15.99
CA GLU A 202 25.63 2.74 16.53
C GLU A 202 24.70 3.45 15.53
N GLY A 203 23.40 3.27 15.72
CA GLY A 203 22.39 3.95 14.92
C GLY A 203 22.28 5.43 15.26
N ARG A 204 22.16 6.29 14.24
CA ARG A 204 21.97 7.72 14.42
C ARG A 204 20.52 8.02 14.80
N GLY A 205 20.30 8.48 16.03
CA GLY A 205 18.99 8.88 16.54
C GLY A 205 18.08 7.69 16.90
N THR A 206 16.78 7.95 16.99
CA THR A 206 15.79 6.91 17.33
C THR A 206 15.65 5.89 16.20
N GLY A 207 15.95 4.63 16.50
CA GLY A 207 15.76 3.51 15.56
C GLY A 207 14.29 3.23 15.28
N CYS A 208 14.00 2.79 14.07
CA CYS A 208 12.68 2.31 13.68
C CYS A 208 12.69 0.79 13.61
N THR A 209 11.83 0.14 14.40
CA THR A 209 11.71 -1.32 14.44
C THR A 209 10.47 -1.77 13.66
N PHE A 210 10.64 -2.63 12.65
CA PHE A 210 9.56 -3.24 11.88
C PHE A 210 9.86 -4.72 11.64
N ASN A 211 8.88 -5.59 11.90
CA ASN A 211 9.03 -7.05 11.82
C ASN A 211 10.25 -7.63 12.58
N GLY A 212 10.68 -6.97 13.67
CA GLY A 212 11.83 -7.36 14.47
C GLY A 212 13.19 -6.82 13.98
N GLU A 213 13.26 -6.28 12.76
CA GLU A 213 14.45 -5.57 12.28
C GLU A 213 14.41 -4.11 12.76
N THR A 214 15.52 -3.61 13.34
CA THR A 214 15.66 -2.18 13.68
C THR A 214 16.61 -1.50 12.71
N LYS A 215 16.11 -0.47 12.03
CA LYS A 215 16.86 0.34 11.06
C LYS A 215 17.01 1.77 11.56
N TYR A 216 17.93 2.51 10.96
CA TYR A 216 18.24 3.91 11.27
C TYR A 216 18.38 4.73 9.99
N THR A 217 18.40 6.05 10.12
CA THR A 217 18.63 6.98 8.99
C THR A 217 20.11 7.16 8.64
N GLY A 218 20.98 6.35 9.24
CA GLY A 218 22.43 6.51 9.20
C GLY A 218 23.08 5.79 10.37
N CYS A 219 24.34 5.39 10.19
CA CYS A 219 25.21 4.90 11.26
C CYS A 219 26.23 5.97 11.66
N GLN A 220 26.64 5.95 12.92
CA GLN A 220 27.68 6.80 13.47
C GLN A 220 28.63 5.98 14.34
N CYS A 221 29.83 6.49 14.61
CA CYS A 221 30.71 5.88 15.60
C CYS A 221 30.14 6.04 17.01
N LYS A 222 30.29 5.02 17.85
CA LYS A 222 29.97 5.10 19.28
C LYS A 222 30.78 6.21 19.94
N ALA A 223 30.21 6.82 20.97
CA ALA A 223 30.87 7.86 21.76
C ALA A 223 32.29 7.42 22.19
N GLY A 224 33.27 8.31 21.95
CA GLY A 224 34.69 8.06 22.20
C GLY A 224 35.51 7.74 20.94
N TYR A 225 34.94 7.11 19.90
CA TYR A 225 35.66 6.81 18.66
C TYR A 225 35.67 8.03 17.73
N ASN A 226 36.58 8.97 17.97
CA ASN A 226 36.68 10.24 17.23
C ASN A 226 38.11 10.66 16.83
N LEU A 227 39.13 9.82 17.10
CA LEU A 227 40.54 10.12 16.80
C LEU A 227 41.04 9.33 15.59
N THR A 228 41.75 9.94 14.65
CA THR A 228 42.37 9.23 13.51
C THR A 228 43.74 8.62 13.85
N CYS A 229 44.46 9.23 14.78
CA CYS A 229 45.78 8.81 15.27
C CYS A 229 46.89 8.77 14.19
N ASP A 230 46.89 9.74 13.28
CA ASP A 230 47.77 9.75 12.09
C ASP A 230 49.27 9.83 12.38
N GLU A 231 49.68 10.40 13.52
CA GLU A 231 51.11 10.59 13.86
C GLU A 231 51.75 9.32 14.45
N LEU A 232 51.24 8.85 15.60
CA LEU A 232 51.87 7.77 16.40
C LEU A 232 51.11 6.44 16.31
N GLY A 233 49.96 6.44 15.63
CA GLY A 233 49.03 5.33 15.58
C GLY A 233 48.17 5.16 16.84
N PRO A 234 47.14 4.30 16.77
CA PRO A 234 46.26 3.99 17.88
C PRO A 234 46.95 3.11 18.94
N VAL A 235 46.43 3.14 20.17
CA VAL A 235 46.87 2.20 21.22
C VAL A 235 46.52 0.75 20.84
N THR A 236 45.30 0.54 20.31
CA THR A 236 44.79 -0.77 19.91
C THR A 236 44.38 -0.76 18.42
N PRO A 237 45.24 -1.17 17.47
CA PRO A 237 44.97 -1.04 16.03
C PRO A 237 43.74 -1.80 15.49
N GLY A 238 43.28 -2.82 16.22
CA GLY A 238 42.08 -3.59 15.88
C GLY A 238 40.77 -3.02 16.43
N ASP A 239 40.83 -2.07 17.36
CA ASP A 239 39.67 -1.47 18.02
C ASP A 239 39.36 -0.10 17.43
N TYR A 240 38.57 -0.09 16.36
CA TYR A 240 38.19 1.12 15.63
C TYR A 240 36.72 1.08 15.22
N CYS A 241 36.18 2.26 14.96
CA CYS A 241 34.98 2.47 14.15
C CYS A 241 35.42 2.82 12.72
N LEU A 242 34.77 2.25 11.71
CA LEU A 242 34.93 2.69 10.32
C LEU A 242 33.78 3.64 9.98
N SER A 243 34.10 4.85 9.49
CA SER A 243 33.08 5.79 9.02
C SER A 243 33.57 6.58 7.83
N GLY A 244 32.84 6.55 6.71
CA GLY A 244 33.24 7.21 5.46
C GLY A 244 34.57 6.71 4.87
N GLY A 245 34.98 5.48 5.21
CA GLY A 245 36.29 4.92 4.84
C GLY A 245 37.45 5.33 5.75
N VAL A 246 37.23 6.21 6.72
CA VAL A 246 38.21 6.63 7.72
C VAL A 246 38.07 5.77 8.98
N LYS A 247 39.19 5.36 9.58
CA LYS A 247 39.21 4.67 10.87
C LYS A 247 39.29 5.68 12.01
N TYR A 248 38.35 5.58 12.94
CA TYR A 248 38.33 6.35 14.17
C TYR A 248 38.58 5.43 15.36
N TYR A 249 39.41 5.88 16.28
CA TYR A 249 39.87 5.16 17.47
C TYR A 249 39.44 5.91 18.74
N ASN A 250 39.39 5.20 19.85
CA ASN A 250 39.12 5.77 21.18
C ASN A 250 40.37 6.34 21.88
N SER A 251 41.57 5.96 21.42
CA SER A 251 42.84 6.33 22.05
C SER A 251 44.00 6.25 21.07
N CYS A 252 44.79 7.33 21.01
CA CYS A 252 46.05 7.37 20.29
C CYS A 252 47.22 7.13 21.25
N LYS A 253 48.35 6.62 20.73
CA LYS A 253 49.59 6.64 21.49
C LYS A 253 50.03 8.08 21.71
N THR A 254 50.49 8.38 22.91
CA THR A 254 51.17 9.63 23.27
C THR A 254 52.70 9.54 23.11
N CYS A 255 53.20 8.36 22.72
CA CYS A 255 54.62 8.04 22.63
C CYS A 255 54.94 7.15 21.44
N GLU A 256 56.05 7.44 20.78
CA GLU A 256 56.68 6.54 19.84
C GLU A 256 57.23 5.30 20.54
N ASN A 257 57.66 5.44 21.82
CA ASN A 257 58.39 4.41 22.58
C ASN A 257 59.66 3.99 21.83
N LYS A 258 60.41 4.99 21.34
CA LYS A 258 61.71 4.78 20.68
C LYS A 258 62.74 4.22 21.66
N CYS A 259 62.61 4.56 22.94
CA CYS A 259 63.53 4.17 23.98
C CYS A 259 63.02 2.94 24.73
N THR A 260 63.92 2.00 25.06
CA THR A 260 63.59 0.70 25.67
C THR A 260 64.25 0.44 27.01
N LEU A 261 65.22 1.27 27.42
CA LEU A 261 65.99 1.06 28.65
C LEU A 261 65.28 1.70 29.85
N ASP A 262 65.16 0.97 30.95
CA ASP A 262 64.62 1.49 32.22
C ASP A 262 65.57 2.50 32.91
N GLU A 263 66.88 2.30 32.75
CA GLU A 263 67.94 3.14 33.32
C GLU A 263 69.07 3.33 32.29
N CYS A 264 69.80 4.45 32.37
CA CYS A 264 70.98 4.66 31.52
C CYS A 264 72.18 3.82 32.03
N PRO A 265 72.76 2.91 31.23
CA PRO A 265 73.85 2.06 31.68
C PRO A 265 75.14 2.84 31.99
N ALA A 266 75.90 2.40 32.98
CA ALA A 266 77.16 3.04 33.35
C ALA A 266 78.16 3.10 32.18
N GLY A 267 78.73 4.28 31.93
CA GLY A 267 79.64 4.55 30.80
C GLY A 267 78.95 4.85 29.47
N VAL A 268 77.62 4.77 29.38
CA VAL A 268 76.84 5.14 28.20
C VAL A 268 76.30 6.57 28.35
N ASN A 269 76.19 7.30 27.26
CA ASN A 269 75.47 8.57 27.20
C ASN A 269 74.04 8.30 26.70
N CYS A 270 73.02 8.77 27.42
CA CYS A 270 71.62 8.53 27.08
C CYS A 270 70.80 9.82 27.03
N THR A 271 69.71 9.79 26.27
CA THR A 271 68.63 10.78 26.32
C THR A 271 67.37 10.12 26.87
N LEU A 272 66.61 10.83 27.71
CA LEU A 272 65.31 10.38 28.21
C LEU A 272 64.22 10.70 27.18
N GLU A 273 63.35 9.74 26.86
CA GLU A 273 62.07 9.98 26.17
C GLU A 273 61.02 10.29 27.24
N ASP A 274 60.81 11.58 27.52
CA ASP A 274 59.99 12.09 28.65
C ASP A 274 58.61 11.43 28.76
N CYS A 275 58.00 11.07 27.62
CA CYS A 275 56.65 10.53 27.59
C CYS A 275 56.60 9.03 27.96
N SER A 276 57.66 8.25 27.69
CA SER A 276 57.75 6.82 28.01
C SER A 276 58.51 6.56 29.33
N GLY A 277 59.28 7.55 29.79
CA GLY A 277 60.20 7.44 30.91
C GLY A 277 61.40 6.52 30.64
N LYS A 278 61.66 6.17 29.38
CA LYS A 278 62.75 5.26 28.97
C LYS A 278 63.94 6.01 28.41
N TYR A 279 65.12 5.42 28.56
CA TYR A 279 66.38 5.96 28.04
C TYR A 279 66.73 5.38 26.66
N CYS A 280 67.09 6.25 25.73
CA CYS A 280 67.75 5.89 24.48
C CYS A 280 69.26 6.07 24.66
N ALA A 281 70.05 5.02 24.42
CA ALA A 281 71.49 5.13 24.32
C ALA A 281 71.87 5.89 23.03
N VAL A 282 72.56 7.02 23.17
CA VAL A 282 72.95 7.91 22.04
C VAL A 282 74.46 7.93 21.76
N GLY A 283 75.26 7.28 22.60
CA GLY A 283 76.70 7.15 22.41
C GLY A 283 77.39 6.70 23.69
N CYS A 284 78.72 6.77 23.72
CA CYS A 284 79.50 6.56 24.94
C CYS A 284 79.71 7.85 25.73
N ALA A 285 79.84 7.74 27.05
CA ALA A 285 80.11 8.87 27.93
C ALA A 285 81.52 9.45 27.69
N VAL A 286 81.72 10.73 28.01
CA VAL A 286 83.03 11.39 27.85
C VAL A 286 84.10 10.66 28.64
N GLY A 287 85.15 10.18 27.96
CA GLY A 287 86.23 9.38 28.55
C GLY A 287 86.08 7.86 28.39
N SER A 288 85.00 7.38 27.77
CA SER A 288 84.84 5.99 27.35
C SER A 288 84.87 5.85 25.82
N TYR A 289 85.34 4.70 25.34
CA TYR A 289 85.41 4.38 23.90
C TYR A 289 84.36 3.34 23.51
N ASP A 290 83.79 3.53 22.32
CA ASP A 290 82.90 2.58 21.65
C ASP A 290 83.74 1.37 21.19
N LEU A 291 83.26 0.17 21.50
CA LEU A 291 83.91 -1.08 21.13
C LEU A 291 83.22 -1.67 19.91
N ASP A 292 83.56 -1.12 18.73
CA ASP A 292 83.11 -1.49 17.37
C ASP A 292 81.88 -2.42 17.30
N ASN A 293 80.70 -1.83 17.16
CA ASN A 293 79.47 -2.46 16.63
C ASN A 293 78.81 -3.59 17.45
N TYR A 294 79.19 -3.84 18.72
CA TYR A 294 78.51 -4.86 19.54
C TYR A 294 77.18 -4.40 20.16
N TRP A 295 76.13 -4.34 19.34
CA TRP A 295 74.74 -4.12 19.75
C TRP A 295 74.12 -5.39 20.38
N CYS A 296 74.50 -5.71 21.62
CA CYS A 296 73.92 -6.84 22.35
C CYS A 296 72.68 -6.41 23.15
N GLY A 297 71.50 -6.89 22.74
CA GLY A 297 70.27 -6.79 23.53
C GLY A 297 69.67 -5.39 23.71
N GLY A 298 70.13 -4.38 22.95
CA GLY A 298 69.58 -3.01 22.99
C GLY A 298 70.45 -1.96 23.66
N ALA A 299 71.67 -2.30 24.11
CA ALA A 299 72.60 -1.35 24.74
C ALA A 299 73.96 -1.27 24.02
N LEU A 300 74.52 -0.06 23.94
CA LEU A 300 75.89 0.19 23.47
C LEU A 300 76.91 -0.31 24.50
N ARG A 301 78.02 -0.90 24.04
CA ARG A 301 79.10 -1.40 24.91
C ARG A 301 80.25 -0.39 24.97
N CYS A 302 80.18 0.51 25.94
CA CYS A 302 81.20 1.51 26.20
C CYS A 302 82.20 1.02 27.25
N TRP A 303 83.50 1.22 27.03
CA TRP A 303 84.55 0.92 28.02
C TRP A 303 85.17 2.21 28.55
N VAL A 304 85.10 2.39 29.87
CA VAL A 304 85.84 3.44 30.58
C VAL A 304 87.30 3.00 30.68
N LYS A 305 88.23 3.90 30.36
CA LYS A 305 89.66 3.64 30.55
C LYS A 305 89.98 3.58 32.05
N PRO A 306 90.70 2.55 32.55
CA PRO A 306 91.17 2.52 33.94
C PRO A 306 92.23 3.60 34.20
#